data_AF-A0A382WQ97-F1
#
_entry.id   AF-A0A382WQ97-F1
#
_cell.length_a   1.000
_cell.length_b   1.000
_cell.length_c   1.000
_cell.angle_alpha   90.00
_cell.angle_beta   90.00
_cell.angle_gamma   90.00
#
_symmetry.space_group_name_H-M   'P 1'
#
loop_
_entity.id
_entity.type
_entity.pdbx_description
1 polymer ?
#
loop_
_entity_poly.entity_id
_entity_poly.type
_entity_poly.pdbx_seq_one_letter_code
_entity_poly.pdbx_strand_id
1 'polypeptide(L)'
;MKNNMLNKILLDKYSEFLATIDIEIDGSRPWDIKVYNPDLYKSILFNGTLGFGESYMKGWFDCDRLDLFFEKILRSGIYNE
;
A
#
# COMPACT_ATOMS: atom_id res chain seq x y z
N MET A 1 9.82 10.68 -17.91
CA MET A 1 10.93 10.87 -16.94
C MET A 1 10.47 11.41 -15.58
N LYS A 2 9.69 12.51 -15.47
CA LYS A 2 9.20 13.04 -14.16
C LYS A 2 8.35 12.04 -13.34
N ASN A 3 7.53 11.21 -13.98
CA ASN A 3 6.67 10.23 -13.29
C ASN A 3 7.43 9.15 -12.51
N ASN A 4 8.68 8.84 -12.86
CA ASN A 4 9.45 7.78 -12.19
C ASN A 4 10.05 8.23 -10.87
N MET A 5 10.51 9.48 -10.78
CA MET A 5 11.14 10.02 -9.57
C MET A 5 10.10 10.24 -8.46
N LEU A 6 8.92 10.78 -8.80
CA LEU A 6 7.83 10.93 -7.84
C LEU A 6 7.36 9.56 -7.34
N ASN A 7 7.14 8.59 -8.24
CA ASN A 7 6.73 7.23 -7.87
C ASN A 7 7.75 6.57 -6.94
N LYS A 8 9.04 6.76 -7.18
CA LYS A 8 10.10 6.23 -6.30
C LYS A 8 10.05 6.85 -4.90
N ILE A 9 9.96 8.18 -4.80
CA ILE A 9 9.88 8.86 -3.49
C ILE A 9 8.64 8.42 -2.71
N LEU A 10 7.51 8.26 -3.40
CA LEU A 10 6.28 7.77 -2.77
C LEU A 10 6.45 6.32 -2.31
N LEU A 11 6.97 5.44 -3.18
CA LEU A 11 7.25 4.05 -2.83
C LEU A 11 8.13 3.96 -1.57
N ASP A 12 9.26 4.67 -1.53
CA ASP A 12 10.18 4.63 -0.39
C ASP A 12 9.46 5.05 0.91
N LYS A 13 8.67 6.13 0.86
CA LYS A 13 7.86 6.59 2.02
C LYS A 13 6.78 5.60 2.44
N TYR A 14 6.08 4.98 1.49
CA TYR A 14 5.05 3.98 1.80
C TYR A 14 5.68 2.72 2.39
N SER A 15 6.81 2.26 1.85
CA SER A 15 7.55 1.13 2.40
C SER A 15 8.02 1.39 3.82
N GLU A 16 8.61 2.56 4.10
CA GLU A 16 9.02 2.95 5.46
C GLU A 16 7.83 2.94 6.43
N PHE A 17 6.70 3.52 6.01
CA PHE A 17 5.49 3.58 6.82
C PHE A 17 4.88 2.20 7.10
N LEU A 18 4.68 1.38 6.06
CA LEU A 18 4.12 0.04 6.20
C LEU A 18 5.02 -0.86 7.05
N ALA A 19 6.35 -0.70 6.95
CA ALA A 19 7.29 -1.43 7.79
C ALA A 19 7.09 -1.15 9.29
N THR A 20 6.65 0.07 9.68
CA THR A 20 6.37 0.38 11.09
C THR A 20 5.21 -0.41 11.69
N ILE A 21 4.36 -1.02 10.84
CA ILE A 21 3.20 -1.82 11.23
C ILE A 21 3.30 -3.27 10.77
N ASP A 22 4.53 -3.73 10.53
CA ASP A 22 4.84 -5.12 10.17
C ASP A 22 4.19 -5.58 8.85
N ILE A 23 4.19 -4.68 7.85
CA ILE A 23 3.77 -4.95 6.47
C ILE A 23 4.91 -4.59 5.53
N GLU A 24 5.27 -5.50 4.63
CA GLU A 24 6.28 -5.29 3.61
C GLU A 24 5.65 -5.17 2.22
N ILE A 25 6.23 -4.32 1.37
CA ILE A 25 5.92 -4.28 -0.07
C ILE A 25 6.77 -5.33 -0.77
N ASP A 26 6.12 -6.16 -1.60
CA ASP A 26 6.67 -7.35 -2.25
C ASP A 26 7.28 -8.35 -1.26
N GLY A 27 6.72 -8.38 -0.04
CA GLY A 27 7.08 -9.33 1.01
C GLY A 27 6.56 -10.75 0.73
N SER A 28 7.03 -11.70 1.54
CA SER A 28 6.71 -13.13 1.38
C SER A 28 5.59 -13.62 2.30
N ARG A 29 5.15 -12.81 3.26
CA ARG A 29 4.16 -13.21 4.25
C ARG A 29 2.75 -13.00 3.67
N PRO A 30 1.75 -13.77 4.12
CA PRO A 30 0.41 -13.72 3.51
C PRO A 30 -0.26 -12.33 3.59
N TRP A 31 0.09 -11.50 4.57
CA TRP A 31 -0.46 -10.15 4.75
C TRP A 31 0.39 -9.04 4.12
N ASP A 32 1.54 -9.39 3.53
CA ASP A 32 2.33 -8.43 2.75
C ASP A 32 1.62 -8.15 1.43
N ILE A 33 1.86 -6.97 0.86
CA ILE A 33 1.25 -6.58 -0.42
C ILE A 33 2.24 -6.84 -1.55
N LYS A 34 1.76 -7.31 -2.69
CA LYS A 34 2.54 -7.42 -3.94
C LYS A 34 2.08 -6.35 -4.90
N VAL A 35 2.96 -5.44 -5.31
CA VAL A 35 2.58 -4.29 -6.14
C VAL A 35 2.95 -4.55 -7.60
N TYR A 36 1.93 -4.63 -8.45
CA TYR A 36 2.10 -4.86 -9.89
C TYR A 36 2.11 -3.57 -10.70
N ASN A 37 1.53 -2.48 -10.16
CA ASN A 37 1.47 -1.18 -10.83
C ASN A 37 1.89 -0.04 -9.89
N PRO A 38 2.99 0.69 -10.20
CA PRO A 38 3.49 1.77 -9.36
C PRO A 38 2.59 3.03 -9.34
N ASP A 39 1.58 3.14 -10.21
CA ASP A 39 0.60 4.22 -10.12
C ASP A 39 -0.35 4.08 -8.92
N LEU A 40 -0.32 2.94 -8.21
CA LEU A 40 -0.93 2.74 -6.89
C LEU A 40 -0.63 3.91 -5.95
N TYR A 41 0.64 4.28 -5.81
CA TYR A 41 1.06 5.28 -4.83
C TYR A 41 0.49 6.67 -5.12
N LYS A 42 0.37 7.03 -6.40
CA LYS A 42 -0.32 8.27 -6.80
C LYS A 42 -1.80 8.19 -6.49
N SER A 43 -2.45 7.05 -6.78
CA SER A 43 -3.88 6.86 -6.49
C SER A 43 -4.17 7.04 -5.01
N ILE A 44 -3.36 6.44 -4.13
CA ILE A 44 -3.52 6.60 -2.68
C ILE A 44 -3.23 8.06 -2.26
N LEU A 45 -2.19 8.70 -2.82
CA LEU A 45 -1.86 10.09 -2.49
C LEU A 45 -3.00 11.06 -2.83
N PHE A 46 -3.66 10.90 -3.99
CA PHE A 46 -4.70 11.82 -4.44
C PHE A 46 -6.10 11.45 -3.95
N ASN A 47 -6.38 10.15 -3.76
CA ASN A 47 -7.74 9.66 -3.47
C ASN A 47 -7.85 8.92 -2.12
N GLY A 48 -6.78 8.86 -1.32
CA GLY A 48 -6.77 8.24 0.01
C GLY A 48 -7.19 6.76 -0.01
N THR A 49 -8.04 6.38 0.95
CA THR A 49 -8.57 5.02 1.10
C THR A 49 -9.40 4.56 -0.10
N LEU A 50 -10.11 5.48 -0.78
CA LEU A 50 -10.82 5.18 -2.02
C LEU A 50 -9.83 4.80 -3.13
N GLY A 51 -8.73 5.56 -3.26
CA GLY A 51 -7.65 5.25 -4.19
C GLY A 51 -7.02 3.88 -3.95
N PHE A 52 -6.85 3.51 -2.67
CA PHE A 52 -6.37 2.19 -2.27
C PHE A 52 -7.36 1.10 -2.72
N GLY A 53 -8.64 1.22 -2.36
CA GLY A 53 -9.68 0.24 -2.70
C GLY A 53 -9.89 0.09 -4.21
N GLU A 54 -9.93 1.18 -4.96
CA GLU A 54 -10.02 1.12 -6.42
C GLU A 54 -8.79 0.46 -7.05
N SER A 55 -7.59 0.69 -6.50
CA SER A 55 -6.37 0.06 -7.01
C SER A 55 -6.38 -1.44 -6.77
N TYR A 56 -6.93 -1.90 -5.65
CA TYR A 56 -7.18 -3.32 -5.39
C TYR A 56 -8.15 -3.90 -6.43
N MET A 57 -9.30 -3.22 -6.67
CA MET A 57 -10.27 -3.66 -7.68
C MET A 57 -9.69 -3.70 -9.11
N LYS A 58 -8.75 -2.80 -9.43
CA LYS A 58 -8.03 -2.76 -10.72
C LYS A 58 -6.90 -3.80 -10.82
N GLY A 59 -6.61 -4.56 -9.75
CA GLY A 59 -5.51 -5.53 -9.71
C GLY A 59 -4.11 -4.89 -9.72
N TRP A 60 -3.98 -3.66 -9.24
CA TRP A 60 -2.68 -2.95 -9.21
C TRP A 60 -1.76 -3.45 -8.11
N PHE A 61 -2.34 -4.08 -7.09
CA PHE A 61 -1.63 -4.85 -6.08
C PHE A 61 -2.54 -5.97 -5.59
N ASP A 62 -1.95 -6.95 -4.91
CA ASP A 62 -2.69 -8.06 -4.31
C ASP A 62 -2.09 -8.43 -2.95
N CYS A 63 -2.84 -9.18 -2.15
CA CYS A 63 -2.49 -9.63 -0.81
C CYS A 63 -3.23 -10.93 -0.50
N ASP A 64 -2.49 -12.01 -0.21
CA ASP A 64 -3.07 -13.34 -0.01
C ASP A 64 -4.06 -13.38 1.17
N ARG A 65 -3.81 -12.55 2.19
CA ARG A 65 -4.61 -12.40 3.42
C ARG A 65 -4.88 -10.93 3.72
N LEU A 66 -5.69 -10.32 2.86
CA LEU A 66 -6.14 -8.93 2.99
C LEU A 66 -6.83 -8.66 4.35
N ASP A 67 -7.47 -9.66 4.95
CA ASP A 67 -8.04 -9.58 6.30
C ASP A 67 -6.98 -9.32 7.39
N LEU A 68 -5.83 -10.00 7.31
CA LEU A 68 -4.71 -9.82 8.24
C LEU A 68 -3.96 -8.50 7.99
N PHE A 69 -3.89 -8.07 6.73
CA PHE A 69 -3.37 -6.75 6.37
C PHE A 69 -4.16 -5.63 7.08
N PHE A 70 -5.50 -5.67 7.00
CA PHE A 70 -6.33 -4.68 7.68
C PHE A 70 -6.32 -4.83 9.20
N GLU A 71 -6.21 -6.05 9.74
CA GLU A 71 -6.00 -6.25 11.18
C GLU A 71 -4.79 -5.44 11.69
N LYS A 72 -3.65 -5.51 10.98
CA LYS A 72 -2.43 -4.78 11.33
C LYS A 72 -2.61 -3.27 11.24
N ILE A 73 -3.23 -2.78 10.17
CA ILE A 73 -3.54 -1.35 10.02
C ILE A 73 -4.43 -0.86 11.17
N LEU A 74 -5.52 -1.56 11.46
CA LEU A 74 -6.45 -1.14 12.50
C LEU A 74 -5.83 -1.19 13.90
N ARG A 75 -4.99 -2.20 14.19
CA ARG A 75 -4.27 -2.30 15.47
C ARG A 75 -3.22 -1.21 15.66
N SER A 76 -2.65 -0.70 14.58
CA SER A 76 -1.61 0.32 14.67
C SER A 76 -2.13 1.70 15.12
N GLY A 77 -3.45 1.91 15.14
CA GLY A 77 -4.05 3.22 15.49
C GLY A 77 -3.78 4.32 14.45
N ILE A 78 -3.28 3.94 13.27
CA ILE A 78 -3.01 4.85 12.15
C ILE A 78 -4.30 5.35 11.49
N TYR A 79 -5.35 4.53 11.52
CA TYR A 79 -6.67 4.93 11.06
C TYR A 79 -7.41 5.65 12.19
N ASN A 80 -7.52 6.97 12.10
CA ASN A 80 -8.43 7.78 12.91
C ASN A 80 -9.55 8.28 11.98
N GLU A 81 -10.80 8.09 12.39
CA GLU A 81 -11.99 8.64 11.70
C GLU A 81 -12.00 10.18 11.73
#